data_AF-A0A7V7XLM5-F1
#
_entry.id   AF-A0A7V7XLM5-F1
#
_cell.length_a   1.000
_cell.length_b   1.000
_cell.length_c   1.000
_cell.angle_alpha   90.00
_cell.angle_beta   90.00
_cell.angle_gamma   90.00
#
_symmetry.space_group_name_H-M   'P 1'
#
loop_
_entity.id
_entity.type
_entity.pdbx_description
1 polymer ?
#
loop_
_entity_poly.entity_id
_entity_poly.type
_entity_poly.pdbx_seq_one_letter_code
_entity_poly.pdbx_strand_id
1 'polypeptide(L)'
;MDSARPSRLPCRRAASAGDASWAAASSCRTSRWSPSAPPNSIGHILDGGVMSSKPTVTLDMSGLSCPAPLIGAKRIVDDLEVGQTMLLVSDCPGTPDDLIAWARQTGNEVTVKERLEGGRVAYLVTRGSGRKSMPKANVTLDMRGATCPGPILEAKKVLDGMKSGEILMLASNCPGTPADIDAWVKNTPLELVERVEVARGIFEFYLRKK
;
A
#
# COMPACT_ATOMS: atom_id res chain seq x y z
N MET A 1 -27.14 32.63 35.94
CA MET A 1 -27.68 31.26 35.85
C MET A 1 -26.71 30.46 34.98
N ASP A 2 -25.43 30.31 35.34
CA ASP A 2 -24.82 29.67 36.51
C ASP A 2 -25.18 28.21 36.73
N SER A 3 -24.12 27.39 36.86
CA SER A 3 -24.06 25.97 37.25
C SER A 3 -24.29 24.92 36.14
N ALA A 4 -23.52 23.83 36.02
CA ALA A 4 -22.26 23.40 36.63
C ALA A 4 -21.80 22.11 35.90
N ARG A 5 -20.48 21.99 35.65
CA ARG A 5 -19.77 20.70 35.51
C ARG A 5 -19.75 19.97 36.86
N PRO A 6 -19.47 18.66 36.86
CA PRO A 6 -18.62 18.11 37.90
C PRO A 6 -17.38 17.40 37.32
N SER A 7 -16.23 17.95 37.68
CA SER A 7 -14.92 17.31 37.75
C SER A 7 -14.82 16.38 38.95
N ARG A 8 -14.26 15.17 38.80
CA ARG A 8 -13.61 14.41 39.89
C ARG A 8 -12.49 13.50 39.36
N LEU A 9 -11.26 13.86 39.68
CA LEU A 9 -10.12 12.96 40.01
C LEU A 9 -9.94 13.06 41.56
N PRO A 10 -9.07 12.31 42.29
CA PRO A 10 -7.96 11.45 41.85
C PRO A 10 -7.66 10.16 42.68
N CYS A 11 -6.64 9.41 42.23
CA CYS A 11 -5.58 8.67 42.98
C CYS A 11 -5.90 7.68 44.13
N ARG A 12 -5.53 6.38 43.98
CA ARG A 12 -4.31 5.76 44.58
C ARG A 12 -4.26 4.21 44.51
N ARG A 13 -3.05 3.73 44.19
CA ARG A 13 -2.28 2.52 44.64
C ARG A 13 -2.95 1.15 44.77
N ALA A 14 -2.30 0.15 44.14
CA ALA A 14 -1.46 -0.82 44.87
C ALA A 14 -0.56 -1.61 43.91
N ALA A 15 0.75 -1.54 44.13
CA ALA A 15 1.74 -2.49 43.64
C ALA A 15 2.10 -3.40 44.83
N SER A 16 2.17 -4.70 44.61
CA SER A 16 2.78 -5.64 45.56
C SER A 16 3.70 -6.59 44.81
N ALA A 17 4.99 -6.42 45.09
CA ALA A 17 6.05 -7.36 44.80
C ALA A 17 5.88 -8.66 45.61
N GLY A 18 6.42 -9.74 45.08
CA GLY A 18 6.51 -11.03 45.75
C GLY A 18 7.62 -11.86 45.13
N ASP A 19 8.85 -11.56 45.55
CA ASP A 19 10.03 -12.42 45.37
C ASP A 19 9.90 -13.67 46.24
N ALA A 20 10.21 -14.83 45.68
CA ALA A 20 10.63 -16.00 46.46
C ALA A 20 11.57 -16.87 45.62
N SER A 21 12.85 -16.50 45.74
CA SER A 21 14.04 -17.32 45.47
C SER A 21 13.94 -18.71 46.09
N TRP A 22 14.25 -19.75 45.31
CA TRP A 22 14.80 -21.00 45.83
C TRP A 22 16.09 -21.35 45.05
N ALA A 23 17.15 -21.48 45.84
CA ALA A 23 18.51 -21.88 45.51
C ALA A 23 18.56 -23.21 44.71
N ALA A 24 19.33 -23.26 43.62
CA ALA A 24 20.72 -23.70 43.54
C ALA A 24 20.96 -25.19 43.86
N ALA A 25 21.33 -25.96 42.83
CA ALA A 25 22.26 -27.09 42.96
C ALA A 25 22.87 -27.44 41.60
N SER A 26 24.12 -27.02 41.44
CA SER A 26 25.27 -27.73 40.85
C SER A 26 25.02 -29.06 40.15
N SER A 27 25.44 -29.20 38.90
CA SER A 27 26.70 -29.91 38.56
C SER A 27 26.80 -30.23 37.05
N CYS A 28 27.95 -29.86 36.49
CA CYS A 28 28.44 -30.41 35.24
C CYS A 28 28.61 -31.94 35.34
N ARG A 29 28.13 -32.70 34.36
CA ARG A 29 29.02 -33.61 33.62
C ARG A 29 28.43 -34.06 32.28
N THR A 30 29.31 -33.98 31.30
CA THR A 30 29.29 -34.60 29.97
C THR A 30 28.76 -36.03 29.95
N SER A 31 27.99 -36.39 28.92
CA SER A 31 28.52 -37.21 27.81
C SER A 31 27.43 -37.69 26.83
N ARG A 32 27.88 -37.80 25.56
CA ARG A 32 27.58 -38.87 24.59
C ARG A 32 26.34 -38.72 23.69
N TRP A 33 26.64 -38.40 22.44
CA TRP A 33 25.88 -38.75 21.24
C TRP A 33 25.44 -40.23 21.23
N SER A 34 24.21 -40.48 20.74
CA SER A 34 24.02 -41.37 19.59
C SER A 34 22.66 -41.12 18.93
N PRO A 35 22.55 -41.24 17.59
CA PRO A 35 21.31 -41.02 16.84
C PRO A 35 20.51 -42.32 16.68
N SER A 36 19.19 -42.24 16.76
CA SER A 36 18.30 -43.27 16.24
C SER A 36 16.94 -42.70 15.84
N ALA A 37 16.75 -42.48 14.54
CA ALA A 37 15.43 -42.52 13.91
C ALA A 37 14.93 -43.98 13.90
N PRO A 38 13.61 -44.22 13.96
CA PRO A 38 12.94 -44.82 12.79
C PRO A 38 11.48 -44.30 12.63
N PRO A 39 10.59 -44.89 11.80
CA PRO A 39 10.17 -44.28 10.54
C PRO A 39 8.66 -44.00 10.44
N ASN A 40 8.27 -43.30 9.38
CA ASN A 40 6.94 -43.24 8.76
C ASN A 40 5.72 -43.19 9.69
N SER A 41 5.17 -41.98 9.87
CA SER A 41 3.75 -41.80 10.07
C SER A 41 3.21 -40.88 8.98
N ILE A 42 2.47 -41.50 8.07
CA ILE A 42 1.58 -40.83 7.12
C ILE A 42 0.55 -40.07 7.94
N GLY A 43 0.51 -38.75 7.79
CA GLY A 43 -0.39 -37.90 8.55
C GLY A 43 -0.53 -36.51 7.95
N HIS A 44 -1.60 -36.35 7.18
CA HIS A 44 -2.33 -35.12 6.92
C HIS A 44 -1.66 -33.99 6.12
N ILE A 45 -2.03 -34.02 4.85
CA ILE A 45 -2.19 -32.90 3.92
C ILE A 45 -3.08 -31.80 4.56
N LEU A 46 -2.74 -30.54 4.22
CA LEU A 46 -3.43 -29.26 4.45
C LEU A 46 -2.97 -28.40 5.66
N ASP A 47 -1.70 -28.04 5.71
CA ASP A 47 -1.34 -26.71 6.24
C ASP A 47 -1.55 -25.67 5.13
N GLY A 48 -2.82 -25.29 4.94
CA GLY A 48 -3.18 -24.03 4.31
C GLY A 48 -2.70 -22.90 5.21
N GLY A 49 -1.45 -22.50 5.05
CA GLY A 49 -0.83 -21.40 5.76
C GLY A 49 -1.64 -20.14 5.57
N VAL A 50 -2.45 -19.81 6.56
CA VAL A 50 -3.05 -18.48 6.71
C VAL A 50 -1.87 -17.53 6.89
N MET A 51 -1.53 -16.81 5.82
CA MET A 51 -0.56 -15.72 5.83
C MET A 51 -0.99 -14.75 6.92
N SER A 52 -0.30 -14.78 8.06
CA SER A 52 -0.46 -13.83 9.16
C SER A 52 0.07 -12.48 8.67
N SER A 53 -0.74 -11.76 7.91
CA SER A 53 -0.40 -10.47 7.33
C SER A 53 -0.64 -9.37 8.36
N LYS A 54 0.39 -9.09 9.16
CA LYS A 54 0.49 -7.82 9.86
C LYS A 54 0.29 -6.70 8.83
N PRO A 55 -0.63 -5.74 9.04
CA PRO A 55 -0.83 -4.66 8.09
C PRO A 55 0.45 -3.83 7.96
N THR A 56 0.83 -3.53 6.73
CA THR A 56 2.03 -2.70 6.43
C THR A 56 1.82 -1.28 6.93
N VAL A 57 0.59 -0.78 6.83
CA VAL A 57 0.20 0.58 7.22
C VAL A 57 -1.09 0.52 8.03
N THR A 58 -1.19 1.32 9.09
CA THR A 58 -2.44 1.53 9.84
C THR A 58 -2.85 2.99 9.74
N LEU A 59 -4.12 3.23 9.42
CA LEU A 59 -4.72 4.54 9.20
C LEU A 59 -6.01 4.65 10.03
N ASP A 60 -6.01 5.52 11.03
CA ASP A 60 -7.21 5.85 11.80
C ASP A 60 -7.85 7.13 11.25
N MET A 61 -9.09 7.03 10.78
CA MET A 61 -9.90 8.15 10.30
C MET A 61 -11.22 8.25 11.06
N SER A 62 -11.28 7.76 12.30
CA SER A 62 -12.43 7.93 13.19
C SER A 62 -12.75 9.42 13.42
N GLY A 63 -14.02 9.76 13.57
CA GLY A 63 -14.49 11.13 13.72
C GLY A 63 -14.56 11.93 12.42
N LEU A 64 -14.18 11.34 11.28
CA LEU A 64 -14.34 11.95 9.97
C LEU A 64 -15.54 11.35 9.24
N SER A 65 -16.36 12.23 8.65
CA SER A 65 -17.46 11.81 7.80
C SER A 65 -17.00 11.52 6.37
N CYS A 66 -17.79 10.69 5.70
CA CYS A 66 -17.62 10.37 4.30
C CYS A 66 -17.63 11.68 3.45
N PRO A 67 -16.72 11.86 2.48
CA PRO A 67 -15.89 10.83 1.82
C PRO A 67 -14.47 10.65 2.40
N ALA A 68 -14.13 11.26 3.53
CA ALA A 68 -12.74 11.33 3.99
C ALA A 68 -12.07 9.95 4.20
N PRO A 69 -12.70 8.95 4.85
CA PRO A 69 -12.11 7.61 5.01
C PRO A 69 -11.76 6.93 3.68
N LEU A 70 -12.62 7.06 2.67
CA LEU A 70 -12.40 6.48 1.34
C LEU A 70 -11.22 7.16 0.61
N ILE A 71 -11.15 8.50 0.67
CA ILE A 71 -10.06 9.25 0.05
C ILE A 71 -8.73 8.91 0.71
N GLY A 72 -8.72 8.79 2.05
CA GLY A 72 -7.56 8.36 2.82
C GLY A 72 -7.08 6.97 2.42
N ALA A 73 -7.99 5.99 2.40
CA ALA A 73 -7.69 4.62 1.97
C ALA A 73 -7.14 4.58 0.55
N LYS A 74 -7.78 5.28 -0.40
CA LYS A 74 -7.33 5.31 -1.79
C LYS A 74 -5.88 5.79 -1.93
N ARG A 75 -5.53 6.90 -1.26
CA ARG A 75 -4.17 7.47 -1.34
C ARG A 75 -3.11 6.48 -0.86
N ILE A 76 -3.34 5.85 0.28
CA ILE A 76 -2.39 4.88 0.84
C ILE A 76 -2.31 3.65 -0.06
N VAL A 77 -3.45 3.11 -0.52
CA VAL A 77 -3.47 1.91 -1.36
C VAL A 77 -2.83 2.15 -2.73
N ASP A 78 -2.96 3.35 -3.31
CA ASP A 78 -2.30 3.68 -4.59
C ASP A 78 -0.74 3.65 -4.47
N ASP A 79 -0.20 3.84 -3.26
CA ASP A 79 1.24 3.75 -2.95
C ASP A 79 1.72 2.35 -2.50
N LEU A 80 0.80 1.40 -2.27
CA LEU A 80 1.12 0.03 -1.86
C LEU A 80 1.50 -0.86 -3.07
N GLU A 81 2.39 -1.82 -2.83
CA GLU A 81 2.67 -2.90 -3.77
C GLU A 81 1.49 -3.90 -3.80
N VAL A 82 1.31 -4.58 -4.93
CA VAL A 82 0.28 -5.62 -5.08
C VAL A 82 0.46 -6.71 -4.02
N GLY A 83 -0.61 -7.03 -3.29
CA GLY A 83 -0.62 -7.98 -2.19
C GLY A 83 -0.33 -7.38 -0.81
N GLN A 84 0.16 -6.14 -0.73
CA GLN A 84 0.32 -5.46 0.56
C GLN A 84 -1.03 -5.03 1.14
N THR A 85 -1.10 -4.96 2.47
CA THR A 85 -2.32 -4.66 3.20
C THR A 85 -2.18 -3.41 4.06
N MET A 86 -3.28 -2.66 4.19
CA MET A 86 -3.43 -1.60 5.18
C MET A 86 -4.62 -1.87 6.10
N LEU A 87 -4.54 -1.38 7.34
CA LEU A 87 -5.65 -1.36 8.30
C LEU A 87 -6.27 0.03 8.33
N LEU A 88 -7.53 0.17 7.97
CA LEU A 88 -8.32 1.40 8.08
C LEU A 88 -9.25 1.29 9.29
N VAL A 89 -9.22 2.24 10.21
CA VAL A 89 -10.23 2.38 11.28
C VAL A 89 -11.16 3.54 10.94
N SER A 90 -12.47 3.30 10.97
CA SER A 90 -13.50 4.30 10.69
C SER A 90 -14.75 4.05 11.51
N ASP A 91 -15.45 5.11 11.92
CA ASP A 91 -16.79 5.10 12.51
C ASP A 91 -17.87 5.68 11.57
N CYS A 92 -17.52 6.06 10.32
CA CYS A 92 -18.53 6.53 9.36
C CYS A 92 -19.43 5.34 8.94
N PRO A 93 -20.77 5.45 9.08
CA PRO A 93 -21.69 4.36 8.75
C PRO A 93 -21.69 3.98 7.26
N GLY A 94 -21.30 4.90 6.37
CA GLY A 94 -21.17 4.64 4.93
C GLY A 94 -19.85 3.99 4.51
N THR A 95 -18.85 3.90 5.40
CA THR A 95 -17.53 3.32 5.07
C THR A 95 -17.58 1.88 4.54
N PRO A 96 -18.38 0.94 5.09
CA PRO A 96 -18.44 -0.41 4.55
C PRO A 96 -18.86 -0.45 3.08
N ASP A 97 -19.95 0.25 2.74
CA ASP A 97 -20.52 0.22 1.38
C ASP A 97 -19.58 0.90 0.37
N ASP A 98 -19.01 2.05 0.76
CA ASP A 98 -18.04 2.79 -0.05
C ASP A 98 -16.78 1.96 -0.33
N LEU A 99 -16.22 1.30 0.70
CA LEU A 99 -15.04 0.45 0.54
C LEU A 99 -15.32 -0.77 -0.32
N ILE A 100 -16.47 -1.43 -0.15
CA ILE A 100 -16.84 -2.62 -0.95
C ILE A 100 -17.05 -2.24 -2.41
N ALA A 101 -17.78 -1.15 -2.67
CA ALA A 101 -18.00 -0.66 -4.02
C ALA A 101 -16.68 -0.29 -4.70
N TRP A 102 -15.83 0.46 -4.00
CA TRP A 102 -14.50 0.82 -4.48
C TRP A 102 -13.60 -0.39 -4.71
N ALA A 103 -13.58 -1.36 -3.80
CA ALA A 103 -12.81 -2.59 -3.93
C ALA A 103 -13.19 -3.36 -5.19
N ARG A 104 -14.49 -3.55 -5.44
CA ARG A 104 -15.00 -4.19 -6.67
C ARG A 104 -14.59 -3.47 -7.95
N GLN A 105 -14.61 -2.14 -7.96
CA GLN A 105 -14.23 -1.34 -9.13
C GLN A 105 -12.71 -1.35 -9.38
N THR A 106 -11.91 -1.51 -8.33
CA THR A 106 -10.45 -1.38 -8.40
C THR A 106 -9.71 -2.71 -8.36
N GLY A 107 -10.45 -3.81 -8.12
CA GLY A 107 -9.91 -5.13 -7.87
C GLY A 107 -9.11 -5.23 -6.57
N ASN A 108 -9.24 -4.27 -5.65
CA ASN A 108 -8.72 -4.40 -4.30
C ASN A 108 -9.59 -5.35 -3.48
N GLU A 109 -9.07 -5.87 -2.38
CA GLU A 109 -9.84 -6.72 -1.47
C GLU A 109 -10.04 -5.99 -0.14
N VAL A 110 -11.22 -6.14 0.46
CA VAL A 110 -11.55 -5.52 1.75
C VAL A 110 -12.19 -6.58 2.64
N THR A 111 -11.68 -6.71 3.86
CA THR A 111 -12.24 -7.58 4.90
C THR A 111 -12.41 -6.81 6.19
N VAL A 112 -13.40 -7.16 6.99
CA VAL A 112 -13.55 -6.60 8.34
C VAL A 112 -12.62 -7.37 9.27
N LYS A 113 -11.72 -6.65 9.96
CA LYS A 113 -10.78 -7.24 10.92
C LYS A 113 -11.39 -7.32 12.31
N GLU A 114 -11.95 -6.22 12.80
CA GLU A 114 -12.47 -6.10 14.16
C GLU A 114 -13.51 -4.97 14.28
N ARG A 115 -14.45 -5.09 15.22
CA ARG A 115 -15.35 -4.00 15.62
C ARG A 115 -14.88 -3.48 16.99
N LEU A 116 -14.61 -2.19 17.06
CA LEU A 116 -14.05 -1.52 18.24
C LEU A 116 -15.14 -0.77 19.02
N GLU A 117 -14.80 -0.33 20.23
CA GLU A 117 -15.67 0.53 21.03
C GLU A 117 -15.95 1.87 20.34
N GLY A 118 -17.13 2.42 20.59
CA GLY A 118 -17.56 3.71 20.05
C GLY A 118 -18.02 3.66 18.59
N GLY A 119 -18.46 2.50 18.09
CA GLY A 119 -18.97 2.36 16.72
C GLY A 119 -17.90 2.30 15.63
N ARG A 120 -16.61 2.30 16.02
CA ARG A 120 -15.48 2.18 15.12
C ARG A 120 -15.35 0.75 14.59
N VAL A 121 -14.91 0.62 13.34
CA VAL A 121 -14.67 -0.66 12.68
C VAL A 121 -13.30 -0.62 12.01
N ALA A 122 -12.52 -1.68 12.18
CA ALA A 122 -11.23 -1.87 11.54
C ALA A 122 -11.40 -2.74 10.28
N TYR A 123 -11.04 -2.19 9.13
CA TYR A 123 -11.07 -2.85 7.81
C TYR A 123 -9.65 -3.14 7.36
N LEU A 124 -9.37 -4.38 6.97
CA LEU A 124 -8.13 -4.75 6.30
C LEU A 124 -8.36 -4.63 4.79
N VAL A 125 -7.62 -3.73 4.16
CA VAL A 125 -7.67 -3.46 2.72
C VAL A 125 -6.39 -3.99 2.08
N THR A 126 -6.52 -4.94 1.15
CA THR A 126 -5.41 -5.50 0.38
C THR A 126 -5.34 -4.85 -1.00
N ARG A 127 -4.17 -4.38 -1.39
CA ARG A 127 -3.92 -3.90 -2.75
C ARG A 127 -4.02 -5.07 -3.72
N GLY A 128 -5.06 -5.07 -4.55
CA GLY A 128 -5.18 -6.09 -5.60
C GLY A 128 -4.54 -5.67 -6.92
N SER A 129 -4.39 -6.63 -7.82
CA SER A 129 -3.78 -6.43 -9.15
C SER A 129 -4.72 -5.78 -10.18
N GLY A 130 -6.00 -5.59 -9.84
CA GLY A 130 -7.06 -5.17 -10.78
C GLY A 130 -6.97 -3.74 -11.29
N ARG A 131 -6.16 -2.87 -10.69
CA ARG A 131 -5.70 -1.61 -11.30
C ARG A 131 -4.20 -1.69 -11.50
N LYS A 132 -3.72 -1.43 -12.71
CA LYS A 132 -2.32 -1.05 -12.95
C LYS A 132 -2.11 0.24 -12.12
N SER A 133 -1.32 0.16 -11.04
CA SER A 133 -0.98 1.38 -10.28
C SER A 133 -0.33 2.35 -11.25
N MET A 134 -0.71 3.61 -11.16
CA MET A 134 -0.09 4.63 -12.01
C MET A 134 1.41 4.63 -11.72
N PRO A 135 2.28 4.51 -12.74
CA PRO A 135 3.71 4.41 -12.50
C PRO A 135 4.22 5.67 -11.79
N LYS A 136 5.00 5.51 -10.73
CA LYS A 136 5.63 6.65 -10.06
C LYS A 136 6.70 7.23 -10.97
N ALA A 137 6.53 8.48 -11.39
CA ALA A 137 7.51 9.19 -12.20
C ALA A 137 8.63 9.77 -11.34
N ASN A 138 9.87 9.67 -11.83
CA ASN A 138 11.02 10.36 -11.26
C ASN A 138 11.08 11.81 -11.73
N VAL A 139 10.71 12.04 -12.99
CA VAL A 139 10.70 13.36 -13.63
C VAL A 139 9.38 13.52 -14.36
N THR A 140 8.85 14.75 -14.33
CA THR A 140 7.62 15.14 -15.02
C THR A 140 7.95 16.24 -16.02
N LEU A 141 7.52 16.07 -17.26
CA LEU A 141 7.69 17.01 -18.37
C LEU A 141 6.34 17.31 -18.99
N ASP A 142 5.91 18.57 -18.94
CA ASP A 142 4.67 19.03 -19.57
C ASP A 142 4.97 19.79 -20.85
N MET A 143 4.53 19.24 -21.98
CA MET A 143 4.71 19.79 -23.32
C MET A 143 3.37 20.02 -24.03
N ARG A 144 2.28 20.18 -23.27
CA ARG A 144 0.99 20.58 -23.83
C ARG A 144 1.11 21.95 -24.50
N GLY A 145 0.57 22.09 -25.70
CA GLY A 145 0.67 23.30 -26.53
C GLY A 145 1.93 23.37 -27.40
N ALA A 146 2.89 22.46 -27.22
CA ALA A 146 4.06 22.40 -28.09
C ALA A 146 3.71 21.80 -29.46
N THR A 147 4.30 22.35 -30.52
CA THR A 147 4.16 21.80 -31.87
C THR A 147 5.14 20.65 -32.08
N CYS A 148 4.69 19.60 -32.76
CA CYS A 148 5.55 18.51 -33.17
C CYS A 148 6.69 19.03 -34.09
N PRO A 149 7.96 18.59 -33.92
CA PRO A 149 8.42 17.45 -33.11
C PRO A 149 8.84 17.79 -31.66
N GLY A 150 8.54 18.99 -31.15
CA GLY A 150 9.01 19.51 -29.85
C GLY A 150 8.89 18.53 -28.66
N PRO A 151 7.73 17.90 -28.40
CA PRO A 151 7.56 17.01 -27.26
C PRO A 151 8.57 15.86 -27.20
N ILE A 152 8.89 15.24 -28.33
CA ILE A 152 9.83 14.10 -28.39
C ILE A 152 11.27 14.58 -28.20
N LEU A 153 11.63 15.72 -28.79
CA LEU A 153 12.98 16.27 -28.66
C LEU A 153 13.28 16.67 -27.21
N GLU A 154 12.35 17.31 -26.53
CA GLU A 154 12.53 17.69 -25.11
C GLU A 154 12.48 16.47 -24.19
N ALA A 155 11.58 15.51 -24.44
CA ALA A 155 11.57 14.26 -23.68
C ALA A 155 12.90 13.51 -23.82
N LYS A 156 13.51 13.50 -25.01
CA LYS A 156 14.82 12.89 -25.24
C LYS A 156 15.91 13.56 -24.42
N LYS A 157 15.97 14.90 -24.42
CA LYS A 157 16.97 15.65 -23.63
C LYS A 157 16.85 15.34 -22.14
N VAL A 158 15.62 15.26 -21.63
CA VAL A 158 15.37 14.90 -20.22
C VAL A 158 15.83 13.46 -19.95
N LEU A 159 15.44 12.51 -20.78
CA LEU A 159 15.84 11.11 -20.64
C LEU A 159 17.36 10.90 -20.75
N ASP A 160 18.06 11.66 -21.61
CA ASP A 160 19.52 11.59 -21.75
C ASP A 160 20.22 11.90 -20.41
N GLY A 161 19.67 12.82 -19.62
CA GLY A 161 20.15 13.18 -18.27
C GLY A 161 19.71 12.26 -17.12
N MET A 162 18.74 11.35 -17.36
CA MET A 162 18.21 10.44 -16.33
C MET A 162 19.04 9.18 -16.17
N LYS A 163 18.91 8.49 -15.03
CA LYS A 163 19.55 7.19 -14.78
C LYS A 163 18.73 6.06 -15.42
N SER A 164 19.40 4.97 -15.78
CA SER A 164 18.69 3.74 -16.20
C SER A 164 17.76 3.27 -15.07
N GLY A 165 16.56 2.84 -15.45
CA GLY A 165 15.47 2.45 -14.55
C GLY A 165 14.52 3.60 -14.16
N GLU A 166 14.91 4.87 -14.34
CA GLU A 166 14.04 6.00 -14.00
C GLU A 166 12.91 6.20 -15.01
N ILE A 167 11.78 6.72 -14.52
CA ILE A 167 10.55 6.93 -15.29
C ILE A 167 10.31 8.43 -15.50
N LEU A 168 10.17 8.83 -16.77
CA LEU A 168 9.71 10.14 -17.20
C LEU A 168 8.21 10.09 -17.45
N MET A 169 7.45 11.00 -16.85
CA MET A 169 6.06 11.28 -17.24
C MET A 169 6.04 12.46 -18.22
N LEU A 170 5.64 12.22 -19.47
CA LEU A 170 5.48 13.24 -20.50
C LEU A 170 3.99 13.54 -20.71
N ALA A 171 3.55 14.78 -20.46
CA ALA A 171 2.22 15.25 -20.86
C ALA A 171 2.28 15.95 -22.22
N SER A 172 1.42 15.54 -23.16
CA SER A 172 1.33 16.13 -24.51
C SER A 172 -0.11 16.16 -25.00
N ASN A 173 -0.43 17.18 -25.81
CA ASN A 173 -1.68 17.25 -26.56
C ASN A 173 -1.45 17.31 -28.09
N CYS A 174 -0.23 17.03 -28.57
CA CYS A 174 0.01 16.90 -30.01
C CYS A 174 -0.58 15.56 -30.49
N PRO A 175 -1.42 15.55 -31.54
CA PRO A 175 -2.09 14.33 -32.01
C PRO A 175 -1.11 13.28 -32.58
N GLY A 176 0.09 13.70 -32.98
CA GLY A 176 1.15 12.81 -33.46
C GLY A 176 1.93 12.10 -32.33
N THR A 177 1.91 12.63 -31.10
CA THR A 177 2.75 12.11 -30.01
C THR A 177 2.55 10.62 -29.73
N PRO A 178 1.32 10.05 -29.70
CA PRO A 178 1.17 8.61 -29.49
C PRO A 178 1.93 7.76 -30.50
N ALA A 179 1.83 8.09 -31.80
CA ALA A 179 2.52 7.36 -32.86
C ALA A 179 4.04 7.57 -32.79
N ASP A 180 4.49 8.79 -32.48
CA ASP A 180 5.90 9.09 -32.31
C ASP A 180 6.52 8.34 -31.13
N ILE A 181 5.82 8.25 -29.99
CA ILE A 181 6.24 7.50 -28.80
C ILE A 181 6.33 6.00 -29.11
N ASP A 182 5.32 5.43 -29.79
CA ASP A 182 5.31 4.02 -30.18
C ASP A 182 6.48 3.68 -31.11
N ALA A 183 6.76 4.56 -32.09
CA ALA A 183 7.91 4.41 -32.97
C ALA A 183 9.24 4.58 -32.22
N TRP A 184 9.31 5.54 -31.28
CA TRP A 184 10.52 5.82 -30.53
C TRP A 184 10.91 4.66 -29.61
N VAL A 185 9.96 4.10 -28.86
CA VAL A 185 10.17 2.94 -27.97
C VAL A 185 10.54 1.68 -28.75
N LYS A 186 10.08 1.51 -29.99
CA LYS A 186 10.50 0.40 -30.86
C LYS A 186 11.95 0.50 -31.32
N ASN A 187 12.45 1.72 -31.54
CA ASN A 187 13.74 1.98 -32.16
C ASN A 187 14.85 2.34 -31.16
N THR A 188 14.52 2.43 -29.86
CA THR A 188 15.47 2.85 -28.81
C THR A 188 15.35 1.97 -27.57
N PRO A 189 16.36 1.94 -26.69
CA PRO A 189 16.29 1.21 -25.42
C PRO A 189 15.43 1.97 -24.39
N LEU A 190 14.20 2.27 -24.77
CA LEU A 190 13.17 2.85 -23.89
C LEU A 190 12.06 1.83 -23.70
N GLU A 191 11.20 2.11 -22.74
CA GLU A 191 9.99 1.33 -22.51
C GLU A 191 8.82 2.25 -22.20
N LEU A 192 7.72 2.06 -22.90
CA LEU A 192 6.45 2.67 -22.54
C LEU A 192 5.80 1.84 -21.42
N VAL A 193 5.90 2.33 -20.18
CA VAL A 193 5.31 1.68 -19.00
C VAL A 193 3.80 1.81 -19.02
N GLU A 194 3.31 3.01 -19.34
CA GLU A 194 1.89 3.32 -19.36
C GLU A 194 1.56 4.47 -20.31
N ARG A 195 0.35 4.44 -20.88
CA ARG A 195 -0.24 5.57 -21.61
C ARG A 195 -1.62 5.87 -21.01
N VAL A 196 -1.83 7.10 -20.60
CA VAL A 196 -3.10 7.57 -20.02
C VAL A 196 -3.64 8.72 -20.85
N GLU A 197 -4.90 8.63 -21.29
CA GLU A 197 -5.62 9.80 -21.84
C GLU A 197 -6.38 10.47 -20.70
N VAL A 198 -5.84 11.57 -20.18
CA VAL A 198 -6.40 12.27 -19.01
C VAL A 198 -7.56 13.19 -19.36
N ALA A 199 -7.62 13.63 -20.62
CA ALA A 199 -8.72 14.37 -21.22
C ALA A 199 -8.68 14.21 -22.74
N ARG A 200 -9.73 14.62 -23.45
CA ARG A 200 -9.82 14.49 -24.92
C ARG A 200 -8.58 15.06 -25.61
N GLY A 201 -7.77 14.19 -26.20
CA GLY A 201 -6.55 14.57 -26.92
C GLY A 201 -5.40 15.04 -26.03
N ILE A 202 -5.48 14.86 -24.70
CA ILE A 202 -4.40 15.12 -23.75
C ILE A 202 -3.93 13.78 -23.18
N PHE A 203 -2.67 13.45 -23.44
CA PHE A 203 -2.07 12.19 -23.07
C PHE A 203 -0.92 12.41 -22.09
N GLU A 204 -0.80 11.49 -21.13
CA GLU A 204 0.38 11.29 -20.30
C GLU A 204 1.04 9.96 -20.69
N PHE A 205 2.35 9.99 -20.94
CA PHE A 205 3.16 8.83 -21.28
C PHE A 205 4.20 8.61 -20.19
N TYR A 206 4.28 7.39 -19.68
CA TYR A 206 5.27 7.00 -18.67
C TYR A 206 6.38 6.20 -19.36
N LEU A 207 7.53 6.82 -19.58
CA LEU A 207 8.67 6.26 -20.30
C LEU A 207 9.76 5.86 -19.31
N ARG A 208 10.14 4.58 -19.29
CA ARG A 208 11.28 4.08 -18.52
C ARG A 208 12.53 4.04 -19.38
N LYS A 209 13.62 4.63 -18.89
CA LYS A 209 14.95 4.47 -19.49
C LYS A 209 15.48 3.07 -19.17
N LYS A 210 15.89 2.29 -20.17
CA LYS A 210 16.58 1.02 -19.95
C LYS A 210 18.07 1.23 -19.75
#